data_AF-T1AHT0-F1
#
_entry.id   AF-T1AHT0-F1
#
_cell.length_a   1.000
_cell.length_b   1.000
_cell.length_c   1.000
_cell.angle_alpha   90.00
_cell.angle_beta   90.00
_cell.angle_gamma   90.00
#
_symmetry.space_group_name_H-M   'P 1'
#
loop_
_entity.id
_entity.type
_entity.pdbx_description
1 polymer ?
#
loop_
_entity_poly.entity_id
_entity_poly.type
_entity_poly.pdbx_seq_one_letter_code
_entity_poly.pdbx_strand_id
1 'polypeptide(L)' 'MEEGVGFASMKEIKVGRYIIIDGIPCKVVNIDVSSPGKHGSAKMRVTAIGI' A
#
# COMPACT_ATOMS: atom_id res chain seq x y z
N MET A 1 -10.83 -2.27 19.77
CA MET A 1 -9.82 -2.66 18.76
C MET A 1 -10.64 -3.07 17.54
N GLU A 2 -10.55 -2.37 16.42
CA GLU A 2 -11.24 -2.81 15.18
C GLU A 2 -10.63 -4.15 14.76
N GLU A 3 -11.35 -5.23 15.02
CA GLU A 3 -10.93 -6.59 14.70
C GLU A 3 -10.83 -6.73 13.18
N GLY A 4 -9.60 -6.80 12.65
CA GLY A 4 -9.35 -7.07 11.23
C GLY A 4 -8.25 -6.24 10.58
N VAL A 5 -7.72 -5.21 11.25
CA VAL A 5 -6.62 -4.40 10.70
C VAL A 5 -5.29 -4.85 11.32
N GLY A 6 -4.40 -5.35 10.47
CA GLY A 6 -3.02 -5.71 10.83
C GLY A 6 -2.00 -4.82 10.11
N PHE A 7 -0.81 -4.69 10.70
CA PHE A 7 0.32 -4.02 10.05
C PHE A 7 1.11 -5.01 9.18
N ALA A 8 1.48 -4.59 7.98
CA ALA A 8 2.34 -5.33 7.06
C ALA A 8 3.31 -4.36 6.38
N SER A 9 4.43 -4.87 5.88
CA SER A 9 5.36 -4.06 5.09
C SER A 9 4.77 -3.80 3.70
N MET A 10 5.05 -2.63 3.12
CA MET A 10 4.54 -2.29 1.78
C MET A 10 4.99 -3.27 0.69
N LYS A 11 6.11 -3.98 0.90
CA LYS A 11 6.63 -5.00 -0.01
C LYS A 11 5.73 -6.25 -0.09
N GLU A 12 4.92 -6.48 0.94
CA GLU A 12 3.99 -7.62 1.01
C GLU A 12 2.64 -7.30 0.35
N ILE A 13 2.32 -6.02 0.16
CA ILE A 13 1.08 -5.57 -0.45
C ILE A 13 1.13 -5.76 -1.97
N LYS A 14 0.04 -6.31 -2.52
CA LYS A 14 -0.17 -6.54 -3.95
C LYS A 14 -1.50 -5.93 -4.39
N VAL A 15 -1.64 -5.69 -5.69
CA VAL A 15 -2.93 -5.28 -6.29
C VAL A 15 -4.03 -6.27 -5.91
N GLY A 16 -5.21 -5.73 -5.57
CA GLY A 16 -6.36 -6.49 -5.10
C GLY A 16 -6.42 -6.68 -3.58
N ARG A 17 -5.35 -6.39 -2.83
CA ARG A 17 -5.37 -6.34 -1.36
C ARG A 17 -6.04 -5.05 -0.86
N TYR A 18 -6.40 -5.05 0.41
CA TYR A 18 -7.00 -3.91 1.09
C TYR A 18 -5.99 -3.24 2.01
N ILE A 19 -6.03 -1.91 2.05
CA ILE A 19 -5.25 -1.06 2.96
C ILE A 19 -6.14 0.04 3.50
N ILE A 20 -5.82 0.56 4.67
CA ILE A 20 -6.50 1.73 5.23
C ILE A 20 -5.77 2.99 4.76
N ILE A 21 -6.49 3.93 4.13
CA ILE A 21 -5.99 5.27 3.76
C ILE A 21 -6.93 6.27 4.42
N ASP A 22 -6.38 7.18 5.24
CA ASP A 22 -7.15 8.21 5.95
C ASP A 22 -8.36 7.65 6.76
N GLY A 23 -8.21 6.44 7.31
CA GLY A 23 -9.26 5.76 8.08
C GLY A 23 -10.30 5.01 7.22
N ILE A 24 -10.16 5.04 5.89
CA ILE A 24 -11.10 4.41 4.96
C ILE A 24 -10.48 3.11 4.41
N PRO A 25 -11.22 1.99 4.39
CA PRO A 25 -10.76 0.77 3.72
C PRO A 25 -10.77 0.99 2.20
N CYS A 26 -9.62 0.78 1.58
CA CYS A 26 -9.41 0.98 0.15
C CYS A 26 -8.86 -0.28 -0.49
N LYS A 27 -9.38 -0.63 -1.67
CA LYS A 27 -8.82 -1.70 -2.51
C LYS A 27 -7.68 -1.15 -3.36
N VAL A 28 -6.50 -1.77 -3.26
CA VAL A 28 -5.35 -1.39 -4.09
C VAL A 28 -5.59 -1.79 -5.54
N VAL A 29 -5.49 -0.81 -6.45
CA VAL A 29 -5.69 -1.01 -7.89
C VAL A 29 -4.40 -0.86 -8.71
N ASN A 30 -3.41 -0.10 -8.21
CA ASN A 30 -2.09 -0.02 -8.83
C ASN A 30 -1.00 0.20 -7.78
N ILE A 31 0.21 -0.31 -8.08
CA ILE A 31 1.42 -0.11 -7.29
C ILE A 31 2.58 0.18 -8.25
N ASP A 32 3.12 1.39 -8.19
CA ASP A 32 4.34 1.75 -8.91
C ASP A 32 5.53 1.74 -7.94
N VAL A 33 6.60 1.05 -8.32
CA VAL A 33 7.82 0.98 -7.51
C VAL A 33 8.95 1.70 -8.23
N SER A 34 9.63 2.59 -7.52
CA SER A 34 10.78 3.33 -8.05
C SER A 34 11.98 3.25 -7.13
N SER A 35 13.17 3.21 -7.72
CA SER A 35 14.44 3.29 -7.01
C SER A 35 15.16 4.57 -7.48
N PRO A 36 15.17 5.65 -6.68
CA PRO A 36 15.57 7.00 -7.13
C PRO A 36 17.08 7.16 -7.40
N GLY A 37 17.90 6.12 -7.21
CA GLY A 37 19.34 6.14 -7.51
C GLY A 37 20.09 4.97 -6.90
N LYS A 38 21.42 4.93 -7.07
CA LYS A 38 22.31 3.84 -6.63
C LYS A 38 22.28 3.58 -5.11
N HIS A 39 22.08 4.62 -4.31
CA HIS A 39 21.95 4.55 -2.85
C HIS A 39 20.54 4.88 -2.37
N GLY A 40 19.57 4.90 -3.29
CA GLY A 40 18.18 5.25 -2.97
C GLY A 40 17.41 4.06 -2.43
N SER A 41 16.53 4.32 -1.47
CA SER A 41 15.55 3.34 -1.01
C SER A 41 14.40 3.20 -2.00
N ALA A 42 13.82 2.00 -2.09
CA ALA A 42 12.62 1.77 -2.87
C ALA A 42 11.48 2.65 -2.36
N LYS A 43 10.82 3.37 -3.27
CA LYS A 43 9.60 4.13 -3.02
C LYS A 43 8.45 3.42 -3.72
N MET A 44 7.36 3.17 -3.00
CA MET A 44 6.15 2.57 -3.55
C MET A 44 5.05 3.62 -3.58
N ARG A 45 4.53 3.92 -4.76
CA ARG A 45 3.36 4.77 -4.95
C ARG A 45 2.16 3.86 -5.15
N VAL A 46 1.18 3.95 -4.26
CA VAL A 46 -0.01 3.10 -4.30
C VAL A 46 -1.22 3.92 -4.69
N THR A 47 -1.98 3.41 -5.64
CA THR A 47 -3.31 3.93 -6.00
C THR A 47 -4.35 2.93 -5.53
N ALA A 48 -5.35 3.40 -4.77
CA ALA A 48 -6.41 2.57 -4.22
C ALA A 48 -7.75 3.30 -4.31
N ILE A 49 -8.84 2.53 -4.28
CA ILE A 49 -10.22 3.05 -4.36
C ILE A 49 -10.94 2.68 -3.05
N GLY A 50 -11.54 3.68 -2.39
CA GLY A 50 -12.35 3.48 -1.19
C GLY A 50 -13.58 2.61 -1.46
N ILE A 51 -14.00 1.86 -0.45
CA ILE A 51 -15.20 1.00 -0.48
C ILE A 51 -16.38 1.72 0.15
#